data_AF-A0A3D3I0U0-F1
#
_entry.id   AF-A0A3D3I0U0-F1
#
_cell.length_a   1.000
_cell.length_b   1.000
_cell.length_c   1.000
_cell.angle_alpha   90.00
_cell.angle_beta   90.00
_cell.angle_gamma   90.00
#
_symmetry.space_group_name_H-M   'P 1'
#
loop_
_entity.id
_entity.type
_entity.pdbx_description
1 polymer ?
#
loop_
_entity_poly.entity_id
_entity_poly.type
_entity_poly.pdbx_seq_one_letter_code
_entity_poly.pdbx_strand_id
1 'polypeptide(L)'
;QIIPWNFPLLMLAWKIAPALAMGNTVVLKPAEFTSLTALLFAEICQRVGVPKGVVNIITGDGETGKALVAHPNVDKIAFTGSTEVGKHIRRSTAGSHKKLSLELGGKSPYIVFDDADMDAAVEGLVDAIWFNQGQVCCAGSRLLVQESIAEEFYARVRRRMAQLRVGDPLDKATDIGAVVDTTQLERIHQLVEQGVAEGAEKFQPECTLPAQGCFYPPTLLTGVEPASTVAQVEIFGPVLVAMTFRTPSEAVALANNTIYGLAGTIFSQNLDIAHDVAAQIKAGVIWINGTNFFDASVGFGGYKESGFGREGGREGLEEYLVRDLPTAEAPRLPVIDPLPDADPDIDRTHKLYIGGKQVRTDSGYSLSLPLATGGMADISRGNRKDIRNAVEAAEAAASGWASTTAFTRAQILYYLAENMQGARHQLVESLTARGQQSAEKEFDATIHRVLHWAAWADKYEGTVHQPPLRAMVYTRPEPLGVVGIINPAAPALLGFIGACLPAIAMGNAVVAVPSAHNPLPALELFRIIEASDIPAGVWNIVTGLPEELESTLAGHDGVMALWHFGEDAAQAKAELESAGNLKQMWTPSGPLDWHTTPSTEWLRRATQVKNIWVPYGA
;
A
#
# COMPACT_ATOMS: atom_id res chain seq x y z
N GLN A 1 2.63 -20.17 3.46
CA GLN A 1 3.64 -19.26 2.87
C GLN A 1 4.03 -19.79 1.50
N ILE A 2 4.20 -18.93 0.50
CA ILE A 2 4.54 -19.30 -0.87
C ILE A 2 5.61 -18.32 -1.37
N ILE A 3 6.71 -18.83 -1.94
CA ILE A 3 7.88 -18.04 -2.33
C ILE A 3 8.27 -18.25 -3.80
N PRO A 4 8.93 -17.25 -4.44
CA PRO A 4 9.35 -17.32 -5.83
C PRO A 4 10.66 -18.09 -5.97
N TRP A 5 11.14 -18.18 -7.21
CA TRP A 5 12.29 -18.98 -7.59
C TRP A 5 13.63 -18.22 -7.61
N ASN A 6 13.61 -16.89 -7.58
CA ASN A 6 14.79 -16.08 -7.86
C ASN A 6 15.83 -16.05 -6.74
N PHE A 7 15.40 -16.07 -5.47
CA PHE A 7 16.30 -16.23 -4.32
C PHE A 7 15.74 -17.28 -3.35
N PRO A 8 15.78 -18.58 -3.69
CA PRO A 8 14.98 -19.60 -3.01
C PRO A 8 15.23 -19.69 -1.50
N LEU A 9 16.50 -19.72 -1.09
CA LEU A 9 16.88 -19.82 0.32
C LEU A 9 16.64 -18.50 1.08
N LEU A 10 16.93 -17.36 0.44
CA LEU A 10 16.73 -16.05 1.06
C LEU A 10 15.24 -15.76 1.27
N MET A 11 14.40 -16.04 0.27
CA MET A 11 12.95 -15.87 0.36
C MET A 11 12.35 -16.81 1.41
N LEU A 12 12.87 -18.04 1.53
CA LEU A 12 12.50 -18.93 2.63
C LEU A 12 12.84 -18.29 3.98
N ALA A 13 14.03 -17.73 4.14
CA ALA A 13 14.45 -17.09 5.38
C ALA A 13 13.56 -15.88 5.74
N TRP A 14 13.26 -15.01 4.76
CA TRP A 14 12.37 -13.85 4.95
C TRP A 14 10.96 -14.22 5.42
N LYS A 15 10.49 -15.43 5.10
CA LYS A 15 9.15 -15.90 5.51
C LYS A 15 9.17 -16.70 6.81
N ILE A 16 10.10 -17.64 6.96
CA ILE A 16 10.11 -18.56 8.11
C ILE A 16 10.62 -17.87 9.37
N ALA A 17 11.68 -17.08 9.28
CA ALA A 17 12.32 -16.48 10.45
C ALA A 17 11.37 -15.59 11.27
N PRO A 18 10.68 -14.57 10.69
CA PRO A 18 9.77 -13.73 11.47
C PRO A 18 8.53 -14.50 11.95
N ALA A 19 8.04 -15.48 11.17
CA ALA A 19 6.91 -16.30 11.58
C ALA A 19 7.21 -17.09 12.87
N LEU A 20 8.33 -17.82 12.88
CA LEU A 20 8.77 -18.59 14.04
C LEU A 20 9.11 -17.68 15.23
N ALA A 21 9.76 -16.54 14.98
CA ALA A 21 10.09 -15.57 16.03
C ALA A 21 8.84 -15.06 16.76
N MET A 22 7.73 -14.88 16.04
CA MET A 22 6.44 -14.45 16.59
C MET A 22 5.56 -15.62 17.08
N GLY A 23 6.13 -16.83 17.19
CA GLY A 23 5.44 -18.00 17.76
C GLY A 23 4.49 -18.72 16.80
N ASN A 24 4.56 -18.44 15.49
CA ASN A 24 3.74 -19.10 14.49
C ASN A 24 4.41 -20.41 14.01
N THR A 25 3.59 -21.38 13.63
CA THR A 25 4.03 -22.53 12.82
C THR A 25 3.87 -22.24 11.33
N VAL A 26 4.65 -22.89 10.47
CA VAL A 26 4.65 -22.62 9.03
C VAL A 26 4.40 -23.85 8.18
N VAL A 27 3.60 -23.66 7.12
CA VAL A 27 3.58 -24.51 5.93
C VAL A 27 4.08 -23.64 4.78
N LEU A 28 5.23 -24.01 4.19
CA LEU A 28 5.86 -23.27 3.11
C LEU A 28 5.96 -24.12 1.84
N LYS A 29 5.57 -23.51 0.71
CA LYS A 29 5.78 -24.06 -0.63
C LYS A 29 6.85 -23.27 -1.38
N PRO A 30 8.02 -23.86 -1.71
CA PRO A 30 8.97 -23.23 -2.61
C PRO A 30 8.42 -23.20 -4.05
N ALA A 31 9.06 -22.39 -4.91
CA ALA A 31 8.77 -22.43 -6.32
C ALA A 31 9.10 -23.80 -6.94
N GLU A 32 8.36 -24.18 -7.98
CA GLU A 32 8.49 -25.47 -8.65
C GLU A 32 9.92 -25.70 -9.19
N PHE A 33 10.49 -24.66 -9.80
CA PHE A 33 11.81 -24.71 -10.43
C PHE A 33 12.99 -24.80 -9.43
N THR A 34 12.80 -24.43 -8.15
CA THR A 34 13.92 -24.23 -7.21
C THR A 34 13.65 -24.74 -5.79
N SER A 35 13.18 -25.98 -5.70
CA SER A 35 12.75 -26.60 -4.43
C SER A 35 13.88 -27.17 -3.55
N LEU A 36 15.08 -27.39 -4.10
CA LEU A 36 16.14 -28.18 -3.44
C LEU A 36 16.66 -27.57 -2.13
N THR A 37 16.91 -26.26 -2.08
CA THR A 37 17.43 -25.62 -0.86
C THR A 37 16.40 -25.58 0.27
N ALA A 38 15.10 -25.53 -0.05
CA ALA A 38 14.03 -25.63 0.93
C ALA A 38 13.92 -27.04 1.53
N LEU A 39 14.13 -28.09 0.71
CA LEU A 39 14.18 -29.48 1.19
C LEU A 39 15.40 -29.72 2.08
N LEU A 40 16.57 -29.17 1.72
CA LEU A 40 17.76 -29.23 2.56
C LEU A 40 17.53 -28.50 3.91
N PHE A 41 16.86 -27.34 3.89
CA PHE A 41 16.50 -26.63 5.12
C PHE A 41 15.59 -27.48 6.03
N ALA A 42 14.65 -28.23 5.46
CA ALA A 42 13.79 -29.15 6.22
C ALA A 42 14.61 -30.24 6.92
N GLU A 43 15.63 -30.80 6.26
CA GLU A 43 16.55 -31.77 6.86
C GLU A 43 17.34 -31.15 8.02
N ILE A 44 17.82 -29.91 7.86
CA ILE A 44 18.53 -29.18 8.92
C ILE A 44 17.61 -28.95 10.13
N CYS A 45 16.34 -28.58 9.91
CA CYS A 45 15.37 -28.40 11.00
C CYS A 45 15.24 -29.65 11.89
N GLN A 46 15.25 -30.84 11.28
CA GLN A 46 15.21 -32.10 12.01
C GLN A 46 16.48 -32.32 12.84
N ARG A 47 17.65 -32.03 12.26
CA ARG A 47 18.96 -32.20 12.93
C ARG A 47 19.13 -31.27 14.13
N VAL A 48 18.66 -30.02 14.05
CA VAL A 48 18.78 -29.03 15.13
C VAL A 48 17.65 -29.12 16.16
N GLY A 49 16.70 -30.05 15.99
CA GLY A 49 15.66 -30.31 16.98
C GLY A 49 14.49 -29.34 16.94
N VAL A 50 14.16 -28.75 15.79
CA VAL A 50 12.90 -27.99 15.63
C VAL A 50 11.73 -28.93 15.95
N PRO A 51 10.79 -28.54 16.84
CA PRO A 51 9.69 -29.42 17.21
C PRO A 51 8.85 -29.86 16.00
N LYS A 52 8.38 -31.11 16.03
CA LYS A 52 7.59 -31.70 14.94
C LYS A 52 6.36 -30.84 14.62
N GLY A 53 6.18 -30.52 13.34
CA GLY A 53 5.05 -29.71 12.87
C GLY A 53 5.24 -28.20 12.94
N VAL A 54 6.31 -27.68 13.57
CA VAL A 54 6.58 -26.23 13.60
C VAL A 54 6.97 -25.71 12.20
N VAL A 55 7.77 -26.48 11.46
CA VAL A 55 8.14 -26.20 10.07
C VAL A 55 7.70 -27.36 9.19
N ASN A 56 6.91 -27.05 8.17
CA ASN A 56 6.44 -28.02 7.17
C ASN A 56 6.77 -27.47 5.79
N ILE A 57 7.52 -28.23 4.99
CA ILE A 57 7.85 -27.88 3.60
C ILE A 57 7.08 -28.84 2.68
N ILE A 58 6.30 -28.29 1.76
CA ILE A 58 5.57 -29.04 0.73
C ILE A 58 6.01 -28.56 -0.65
N THR A 59 6.17 -29.46 -1.60
CA THR A 59 6.57 -29.13 -2.97
C THR A 59 5.43 -29.40 -3.95
N GLY A 60 5.39 -28.66 -5.04
CA GLY A 60 4.41 -28.82 -6.11
C GLY A 60 4.33 -27.57 -6.96
N ASP A 61 3.42 -27.58 -7.93
CA ASP A 61 3.16 -26.50 -8.89
C ASP A 61 2.26 -25.40 -8.29
N GLY A 62 1.55 -24.66 -9.16
CA GLY A 62 0.57 -23.66 -8.78
C GLY A 62 -0.67 -24.22 -8.06
N GLU A 63 -1.12 -25.44 -8.38
CA GLU A 63 -2.30 -26.06 -7.74
C GLU A 63 -2.04 -26.36 -6.27
N THR A 64 -0.81 -26.79 -5.94
CA THR A 64 -0.39 -26.97 -4.55
C THR A 64 -0.42 -25.64 -3.79
N GLY A 65 -0.01 -24.54 -4.45
CA GLY A 65 -0.11 -23.19 -3.88
C GLY A 65 -1.55 -22.76 -3.64
N LYS A 66 -2.45 -22.97 -4.62
CA LYS A 66 -3.88 -22.67 -4.50
C LYS A 66 -4.53 -23.44 -3.35
N ALA A 67 -4.24 -24.73 -3.23
CA ALA A 67 -4.74 -25.57 -2.13
C ALA A 67 -4.30 -25.03 -0.76
N LEU A 68 -3.04 -24.58 -0.63
CA LEU A 68 -2.55 -23.97 0.60
C LEU A 68 -3.25 -22.65 0.92
N VAL A 69 -3.50 -21.80 -0.08
CA VAL A 69 -4.19 -20.51 0.09
C VAL A 69 -5.64 -20.72 0.55
N ALA A 70 -6.34 -21.70 -0.02
CA ALA A 70 -7.73 -22.01 0.29
C ALA A 70 -7.91 -22.80 1.60
N HIS A 71 -6.82 -23.23 2.25
CA HIS A 71 -6.91 -24.12 3.40
C HIS A 71 -7.59 -23.41 4.60
N PRO A 72 -8.67 -23.98 5.19
CA PRO A 72 -9.46 -23.28 6.20
C PRO A 72 -8.65 -22.98 7.47
N ASN A 73 -7.79 -23.91 7.90
CA ASN A 73 -7.01 -23.79 9.15
C ASN A 73 -5.69 -23.02 9.03
N VAL A 74 -5.50 -22.23 7.97
CA VAL A 74 -4.33 -21.35 7.83
C VAL A 74 -4.75 -19.92 8.19
N ASP A 75 -4.16 -19.33 9.22
CA ASP A 75 -4.56 -17.99 9.69
C ASP A 75 -3.93 -16.84 8.88
N LYS A 76 -2.78 -17.09 8.24
CA LYS A 76 -2.03 -16.09 7.46
C LYS A 76 -1.49 -16.66 6.15
N ILE A 77 -1.68 -15.89 5.09
CA ILE A 77 -0.99 -16.06 3.81
C ILE A 77 0.08 -14.96 3.68
N ALA A 78 1.32 -15.38 3.46
CA ALA A 78 2.42 -14.52 3.01
C ALA A 78 2.89 -15.06 1.67
N PHE A 79 2.86 -14.21 0.64
CA PHE A 79 3.18 -14.57 -0.74
C PHE A 79 4.19 -13.58 -1.32
N THR A 80 5.18 -14.11 -2.02
CA THR A 80 6.02 -13.32 -2.93
C THR A 80 5.96 -13.91 -4.32
N GLY A 81 5.76 -13.07 -5.34
CA GLY A 81 5.66 -13.51 -6.73
C GLY A 81 5.03 -12.45 -7.64
N SER A 82 4.35 -12.88 -8.71
CA SER A 82 3.79 -11.93 -9.67
C SER A 82 2.53 -11.24 -9.15
N THR A 83 2.32 -9.99 -9.61
CA THR A 83 1.14 -9.19 -9.25
C THR A 83 -0.17 -9.89 -9.58
N GLU A 84 -0.29 -10.52 -10.75
CA GLU A 84 -1.51 -11.26 -11.14
C GLU A 84 -1.85 -12.40 -10.18
N VAL A 85 -0.85 -13.16 -9.72
CA VAL A 85 -1.07 -14.21 -8.71
C VAL A 85 -1.46 -13.57 -7.38
N GLY A 86 -0.86 -12.44 -6.99
CA GLY A 86 -1.28 -11.66 -5.82
C GLY A 86 -2.75 -11.25 -5.88
N LYS A 87 -3.23 -10.76 -7.02
CA LYS A 87 -4.64 -10.43 -7.26
C LYS A 87 -5.54 -11.66 -7.12
N HIS A 88 -5.13 -12.80 -7.68
CA HIS A 88 -5.86 -14.06 -7.49
C HIS A 88 -5.92 -14.49 -6.02
N ILE A 89 -4.80 -14.41 -5.29
CA ILE A 89 -4.77 -14.75 -3.85
C ILE A 89 -5.73 -13.85 -3.07
N ARG A 90 -5.70 -12.53 -3.29
CA ARG A 90 -6.63 -11.59 -2.62
C ARG A 90 -8.09 -11.96 -2.86
N ARG A 91 -8.45 -12.33 -4.09
CA ARG A 91 -9.82 -12.81 -4.42
C ARG A 91 -10.14 -14.12 -3.71
N SER A 92 -9.22 -15.08 -3.71
CA SER A 92 -9.43 -16.39 -3.08
C SER A 92 -9.50 -16.35 -1.56
N THR A 93 -8.87 -15.36 -0.90
CA THR A 93 -8.92 -15.19 0.55
C THR A 93 -9.99 -14.21 1.02
N ALA A 94 -10.77 -13.61 0.11
CA ALA A 94 -11.84 -12.69 0.46
C ALA A 94 -12.86 -13.33 1.41
N GLY A 95 -13.15 -12.67 2.55
CA GLY A 95 -14.09 -13.14 3.57
C GLY A 95 -13.57 -14.29 4.44
N SER A 96 -12.31 -14.72 4.28
CA SER A 96 -11.73 -15.80 5.09
C SER A 96 -11.13 -15.33 6.42
N HIS A 97 -11.10 -14.01 6.65
CA HIS A 97 -10.42 -13.33 7.76
C HIS A 97 -8.92 -13.66 7.89
N LYS A 98 -8.33 -14.32 6.89
CA LYS A 98 -6.90 -14.61 6.86
C LYS A 98 -6.13 -13.31 6.75
N LYS A 99 -5.10 -13.17 7.58
CA LYS A 99 -4.13 -12.09 7.38
C LYS A 99 -3.37 -12.33 6.08
N LEU A 100 -3.15 -11.27 5.31
CA LEU A 100 -2.52 -11.35 4.01
C LEU A 100 -1.35 -10.36 3.94
N SER A 101 -0.20 -10.80 3.46
CA SER A 101 0.88 -9.93 3.01
C SER A 101 1.37 -10.38 1.64
N LEU A 102 1.57 -9.42 0.75
CA LEU A 102 1.88 -9.62 -0.66
C LEU A 102 3.11 -8.80 -1.03
N GLU A 103 4.17 -9.46 -1.46
CA GLU A 103 5.37 -8.83 -2.04
C GLU A 103 5.43 -9.17 -3.52
N LEU A 104 5.15 -8.19 -4.38
CA LEU A 104 4.85 -8.43 -5.80
C LEU A 104 5.89 -7.81 -6.73
N GLY A 105 5.53 -7.63 -8.01
CA GLY A 105 6.44 -7.10 -9.03
C GLY A 105 6.91 -5.68 -8.72
N GLY A 106 8.05 -5.31 -9.30
CA GLY A 106 8.63 -4.00 -9.11
C GLY A 106 9.48 -3.58 -10.31
N LYS A 107 9.02 -2.56 -11.05
CA LYS A 107 9.86 -1.91 -12.07
C LYS A 107 10.58 -0.70 -11.49
N SER A 108 11.52 -0.99 -10.59
CA SER A 108 12.15 0.01 -9.71
C SER A 108 12.97 1.02 -10.52
N PRO A 109 12.76 2.34 -10.32
CA PRO A 109 13.54 3.37 -11.00
C PRO A 109 14.97 3.45 -10.46
N TYR A 110 15.91 3.71 -11.36
CA TYR A 110 17.31 4.02 -11.04
C TYR A 110 17.63 5.41 -11.59
N ILE A 111 17.68 6.42 -10.72
CA ILE A 111 17.74 7.82 -11.10
C ILE A 111 19.17 8.34 -10.96
N VAL A 112 19.72 8.93 -12.02
CA VAL A 112 21.08 9.48 -12.05
C VAL A 112 21.03 10.95 -12.43
N PHE A 113 21.35 11.82 -11.47
CA PHE A 113 21.46 13.26 -11.66
C PHE A 113 22.83 13.64 -12.26
N ASP A 114 22.91 14.84 -12.82
CA ASP A 114 24.12 15.37 -13.48
C ASP A 114 25.32 15.55 -12.55
N ASP A 115 25.07 15.68 -11.25
CA ASP A 115 26.07 15.78 -10.19
C ASP A 115 26.44 14.42 -9.55
N ALA A 116 25.89 13.31 -10.06
CA ALA A 116 26.19 11.98 -9.55
C ALA A 116 27.66 11.59 -9.71
N ASP A 117 28.15 10.73 -8.81
CA ASP A 117 29.35 9.95 -9.11
C ASP A 117 29.01 8.93 -10.20
N MET A 118 29.41 9.23 -11.44
CA MET A 118 29.08 8.42 -12.61
C MET A 118 29.64 7.00 -12.52
N ASP A 119 30.84 6.82 -11.99
CA ASP A 119 31.46 5.49 -11.95
C ASP A 119 30.79 4.62 -10.88
N ALA A 120 30.52 5.19 -9.70
CA ALA A 120 29.76 4.49 -8.67
C ALA A 120 28.32 4.17 -9.14
N ALA A 121 27.68 5.10 -9.85
CA ALA A 121 26.35 4.89 -10.41
C ALA A 121 26.33 3.81 -11.50
N VAL A 122 27.39 3.69 -12.32
CA VAL A 122 27.50 2.61 -13.32
C VAL A 122 27.74 1.25 -12.66
N GLU A 123 28.66 1.14 -11.70
CA GLU A 123 28.91 -0.14 -11.02
C GLU A 123 27.70 -0.59 -10.20
N GLY A 124 27.05 0.33 -9.48
CA GLY A 124 25.80 0.04 -8.76
C GLY A 124 24.69 -0.46 -9.69
N LEU A 125 24.54 0.15 -10.87
CA LEU A 125 23.55 -0.26 -11.85
C LEU A 125 23.85 -1.67 -12.39
N VAL A 126 25.14 -1.98 -12.57
CA VAL A 126 25.56 -3.28 -13.07
C VAL A 126 25.25 -4.38 -12.07
N ASP A 127 25.56 -4.13 -10.79
CA ASP A 127 25.21 -4.98 -9.66
C ASP A 127 23.69 -5.02 -9.39
N ALA A 128 22.91 -4.08 -9.91
CA ALA A 128 21.46 -4.09 -9.76
C ALA A 128 20.72 -4.93 -10.82
N ILE A 129 21.20 -4.88 -12.06
CA ILE A 129 20.49 -5.46 -13.22
C ILE A 129 21.06 -6.79 -13.65
N TRP A 130 22.38 -6.94 -13.65
CA TRP A 130 22.98 -8.17 -14.16
C TRP A 130 23.30 -9.16 -13.04
N PHE A 131 23.33 -8.69 -11.79
CA PHE A 131 23.23 -9.57 -10.63
C PHE A 131 21.97 -10.43 -10.68
N ASN A 132 22.11 -11.71 -10.38
CA ASN A 132 21.05 -12.71 -10.51
C ASN A 132 20.30 -12.61 -11.85
N GLN A 133 21.04 -12.24 -12.90
CA GLN A 133 20.56 -12.06 -14.26
C GLN A 133 19.36 -11.09 -14.36
N GLY A 134 19.17 -10.18 -13.39
CA GLY A 134 18.04 -9.23 -13.38
C GLY A 134 16.73 -9.85 -12.91
N GLN A 135 16.77 -11.09 -12.40
CA GLN A 135 15.64 -11.74 -11.75
C GLN A 135 15.51 -11.26 -10.30
N VAL A 136 15.45 -9.95 -10.12
CA VAL A 136 15.41 -9.28 -8.81
C VAL A 136 14.22 -8.33 -8.82
N CYS A 137 13.31 -8.46 -7.85
CA CYS A 137 12.10 -7.63 -7.77
C CYS A 137 12.40 -6.13 -7.65
N CYS A 138 13.56 -5.76 -7.13
CA CYS A 138 14.02 -4.38 -7.01
C CYS A 138 15.13 -4.02 -8.00
N ALA A 139 15.32 -4.82 -9.06
CA ALA A 139 16.25 -4.49 -10.14
C ALA A 139 15.95 -3.06 -10.60
N GLY A 140 16.98 -2.19 -10.65
CA GLY A 140 16.93 -0.81 -11.14
C GLY A 140 16.62 -0.70 -12.64
N SER A 141 15.70 -1.53 -13.12
CA SER A 141 15.47 -1.96 -14.51
C SER A 141 14.92 -0.85 -15.38
N ARG A 142 14.58 0.28 -14.76
CA ARG A 142 14.16 1.53 -15.38
C ARG A 142 15.16 2.63 -15.00
N LEU A 143 16.21 2.77 -15.81
CA LEU A 143 17.19 3.83 -15.67
C LEU A 143 16.60 5.16 -16.16
N LEU A 144 16.69 6.18 -15.32
CA LEU A 144 16.35 7.56 -15.60
C LEU A 144 17.64 8.38 -15.47
N VAL A 145 18.14 8.97 -16.56
CA VAL A 145 19.38 9.76 -16.55
C VAL A 145 19.11 11.20 -16.92
N GLN A 146 19.71 12.15 -16.21
CA GLN A 146 19.58 13.55 -16.57
C GLN A 146 20.19 13.82 -17.95
N GLU A 147 19.46 14.54 -18.81
CA GLU A 147 19.74 14.70 -20.25
C GLU A 147 21.17 15.19 -20.54
N SER A 148 21.73 16.02 -19.66
CA SER A 148 23.08 16.59 -19.77
C SER A 148 24.21 15.56 -19.70
N ILE A 149 24.00 14.41 -19.05
CA ILE A 149 25.03 13.36 -18.85
C ILE A 149 24.67 12.02 -19.51
N ALA A 150 23.49 11.93 -20.14
CA ALA A 150 22.92 10.66 -20.62
C ALA A 150 23.84 9.91 -21.61
N GLU A 151 24.34 10.57 -22.64
CA GLU A 151 25.19 9.93 -23.66
C GLU A 151 26.50 9.39 -23.08
N GLU A 152 27.13 10.16 -22.20
CA GLU A 152 28.37 9.74 -21.53
C GLU A 152 28.09 8.56 -20.58
N PHE A 153 27.00 8.63 -19.81
CA PHE A 153 26.58 7.56 -18.91
C PHE A 153 26.31 6.27 -19.68
N TYR A 154 25.54 6.33 -20.78
CA TYR A 154 25.28 5.16 -21.62
C TYR A 154 26.56 4.58 -22.23
N ALA A 155 27.51 5.42 -22.64
CA ALA A 155 28.80 4.95 -23.13
C ALA A 155 29.60 4.18 -22.06
N ARG A 156 29.57 4.63 -20.80
CA ARG A 156 30.20 3.94 -19.66
C ARG A 156 29.48 2.62 -19.35
N VAL A 157 28.15 2.62 -19.32
CA VAL A 157 27.33 1.41 -19.13
C VAL A 157 27.63 0.37 -20.21
N ARG A 158 27.61 0.74 -21.50
CA ARG A 158 27.92 -0.16 -22.62
C ARG A 158 29.31 -0.79 -22.50
N ARG A 159 30.31 0.02 -22.11
CA ARG A 159 31.68 -0.46 -21.89
C ARG A 159 31.75 -1.47 -20.75
N ARG A 160 31.07 -1.20 -19.64
CA ARG A 160 31.06 -2.08 -18.47
C ARG A 160 30.27 -3.37 -18.74
N MET A 161 29.16 -3.29 -19.47
CA MET A 161 28.40 -4.45 -19.95
C MET A 161 29.25 -5.40 -20.80
N ALA A 162 30.14 -4.87 -21.65
CA ALA A 162 31.03 -5.68 -22.49
C ALA A 162 32.08 -6.48 -21.71
N GLN A 163 32.25 -6.20 -20.41
CA GLN A 163 33.17 -6.93 -19.53
C GLN A 163 32.47 -8.05 -18.74
N LEU A 164 31.13 -8.17 -18.82
CA LEU A 164 30.38 -9.18 -18.09
C LEU A 164 30.55 -10.56 -18.74
N ARG A 165 30.92 -11.55 -17.92
CA ARG A 165 31.13 -12.93 -18.35
C ARG A 165 29.83 -13.71 -18.17
N VAL A 166 29.23 -14.07 -19.31
CA VAL A 166 28.09 -15.00 -19.37
C VAL A 166 28.64 -16.42 -19.44
N GLY A 167 28.22 -17.32 -18.54
CA GLY A 167 28.82 -18.65 -18.48
C GLY A 167 28.24 -19.59 -17.44
N ASP A 168 29.01 -20.64 -17.12
CA ASP A 168 28.63 -21.65 -16.13
C ASP A 168 28.42 -21.03 -14.74
N PRO A 169 27.21 -21.10 -14.15
CA PRO A 169 26.95 -20.52 -12.84
C PRO A 169 27.76 -21.14 -11.68
N LEU A 170 28.42 -22.28 -11.89
CA LEU A 170 29.33 -22.88 -10.91
C LEU A 170 30.75 -22.31 -10.98
N ASP A 171 31.10 -21.60 -12.06
CA ASP A 171 32.35 -20.87 -12.14
C ASP A 171 32.23 -19.56 -11.34
N LYS A 172 33.13 -19.38 -10.36
CA LYS A 172 33.19 -18.15 -9.54
C LYS A 172 33.59 -16.92 -10.35
N ALA A 173 34.10 -17.11 -11.56
CA ALA A 173 34.35 -16.06 -12.53
C ALA A 173 33.11 -15.71 -13.38
N THR A 174 31.99 -16.42 -13.30
CA THR A 174 30.80 -16.03 -14.05
C THR A 174 30.06 -14.88 -13.37
N ASP A 175 29.75 -13.85 -14.14
CA ASP A 175 28.97 -12.70 -13.67
C ASP A 175 27.46 -12.94 -13.93
N ILE A 176 27.14 -13.63 -15.05
CA ILE A 176 25.77 -13.87 -15.53
C ILE A 176 25.60 -15.36 -15.84
N GLY A 177 24.82 -16.05 -15.01
CA GLY A 177 24.44 -17.44 -15.19
C GLY A 177 23.25 -17.63 -16.15
N ALA A 178 22.65 -18.82 -16.08
CA ALA A 178 21.45 -19.14 -16.84
C ALA A 178 20.19 -18.53 -16.21
N VAL A 179 19.27 -18.07 -17.05
CA VAL A 179 17.88 -17.79 -16.69
C VAL A 179 17.24 -19.09 -16.18
N VAL A 180 16.34 -18.97 -15.21
CA VAL A 180 15.77 -20.11 -14.48
C VAL A 180 15.14 -21.20 -15.34
N ASP A 181 14.48 -20.85 -16.45
CA ASP A 181 13.68 -21.76 -17.28
C ASP A 181 13.50 -21.22 -18.70
N THR A 182 13.22 -22.11 -19.67
CA THR A 182 12.97 -21.75 -21.07
C THR A 182 11.77 -20.82 -21.24
N THR A 183 10.70 -20.99 -20.45
CA THR A 183 9.51 -20.12 -20.51
C THR A 183 9.85 -18.68 -20.13
N GLN A 184 10.75 -18.50 -19.16
CA GLN A 184 11.20 -17.18 -18.76
C GLN A 184 12.13 -16.56 -19.81
N LEU A 185 13.00 -17.37 -20.42
CA LEU A 185 13.86 -16.95 -21.52
C LEU A 185 13.05 -16.43 -22.72
N GLU A 186 12.01 -17.16 -23.12
CA GLU A 186 11.09 -16.78 -24.20
C GLU A 186 10.35 -15.47 -23.87
N ARG A 187 9.87 -15.32 -22.63
CA ARG A 187 9.20 -14.09 -22.18
C ARG A 187 10.13 -12.87 -22.26
N ILE A 188 11.39 -13.01 -21.83
CA ILE A 188 12.40 -11.93 -21.93
C ILE A 188 12.59 -11.55 -23.39
N HIS A 189 12.77 -12.54 -24.28
CA HIS A 189 12.96 -12.31 -25.71
C HIS A 189 11.76 -11.57 -26.32
N GLN A 190 10.53 -12.01 -26.05
CA GLN A 190 9.31 -11.37 -26.56
C GLN A 190 9.19 -9.91 -26.13
N LEU A 191 9.45 -9.59 -24.86
CA LEU A 191 9.37 -8.22 -24.36
C LEU A 191 10.44 -7.31 -24.98
N VAL A 192 11.66 -7.82 -25.17
CA VAL A 192 12.74 -7.07 -25.83
C VAL A 192 12.39 -6.77 -27.28
N GLU A 193 11.93 -7.76 -28.04
CA GLU A 193 11.55 -7.56 -29.44
C GLU A 193 10.34 -6.63 -29.58
N GLN A 194 9.38 -6.68 -28.65
CA GLN A 194 8.28 -5.72 -28.57
C GLN A 194 8.79 -4.29 -28.34
N GLY A 195 9.73 -4.10 -27.41
CA GLY A 195 10.34 -2.78 -27.17
C GLY A 195 11.06 -2.22 -28.39
N VAL A 196 11.79 -3.08 -29.13
CA VAL A 196 12.44 -2.69 -30.39
C VAL A 196 11.42 -2.30 -31.46
N ALA A 197 10.33 -3.07 -31.58
CA ALA A 197 9.25 -2.75 -32.51
C ALA A 197 8.54 -1.42 -32.17
N GLU A 198 8.54 -1.02 -30.90
CA GLU A 198 8.02 0.26 -30.42
C GLU A 198 9.01 1.44 -30.56
N GLY A 199 10.21 1.19 -31.07
CA GLY A 199 11.21 2.22 -31.38
C GLY A 199 12.43 2.25 -30.45
N ALA A 200 12.53 1.33 -29.49
CA ALA A 200 13.71 1.26 -28.63
C ALA A 200 14.96 0.80 -29.40
N GLU A 201 16.10 1.42 -29.12
CA GLU A 201 17.39 1.02 -29.65
C GLU A 201 18.01 -0.07 -28.77
N LYS A 202 18.26 -1.25 -29.34
CA LYS A 202 18.84 -2.39 -28.63
C LYS A 202 20.36 -2.42 -28.74
N PHE A 203 21.03 -2.46 -27.59
CA PHE A 203 22.45 -2.79 -27.47
C PHE A 203 22.63 -4.09 -26.69
N GLN A 204 23.42 -5.00 -27.26
CA GLN A 204 23.92 -6.22 -26.61
C GLN A 204 25.43 -6.31 -26.89
N PRO A 205 26.27 -6.62 -25.90
CA PRO A 205 27.70 -6.76 -26.13
C PRO A 205 28.00 -8.03 -26.92
N GLU A 206 29.11 -8.04 -27.67
CA GLU A 206 29.66 -9.28 -28.23
C GLU A 206 30.04 -10.21 -27.07
N CYS A 207 29.28 -11.30 -26.91
CA CYS A 207 29.54 -12.32 -25.92
C CYS A 207 29.24 -13.71 -26.49
N THR A 208 29.99 -14.72 -26.04
CA THR A 208 29.71 -16.11 -26.41
C THR A 208 28.75 -16.69 -25.38
N LEU A 209 27.54 -17.04 -25.82
CA LEU A 209 26.58 -17.74 -24.98
C LEU A 209 26.91 -19.25 -24.99
N PRO A 210 26.85 -19.94 -23.84
CA PRO A 210 26.97 -21.39 -23.81
C PRO A 210 25.94 -22.07 -24.72
N ALA A 211 26.34 -23.14 -25.40
CA ALA A 211 25.50 -23.84 -26.40
C ALA A 211 24.32 -24.62 -25.80
N GLN A 212 24.36 -24.90 -24.50
CA GLN A 212 23.31 -25.63 -23.76
C GLN A 212 22.94 -24.84 -22.52
N GLY A 213 21.65 -24.82 -22.18
CA GLY A 213 21.10 -24.06 -21.06
C GLY A 213 20.37 -22.79 -21.50
N CYS A 214 19.76 -22.10 -20.54
CA CYS A 214 18.92 -20.94 -20.80
C CYS A 214 19.72 -19.65 -20.62
N PHE A 215 20.46 -19.20 -21.64
CA PHE A 215 21.30 -18.01 -21.54
C PHE A 215 20.72 -16.84 -22.36
N TYR A 216 20.71 -15.65 -21.75
CA TYR A 216 20.30 -14.41 -22.42
C TYR A 216 21.41 -13.35 -22.27
N PRO A 217 21.78 -12.63 -23.34
CA PRO A 217 22.85 -11.65 -23.27
C PRO A 217 22.45 -10.40 -22.47
N PRO A 218 23.39 -9.72 -21.79
CA PRO A 218 23.16 -8.38 -21.23
C PRO A 218 22.55 -7.46 -22.28
N THR A 219 21.44 -6.81 -21.96
CA THR A 219 20.71 -6.01 -22.93
C THR A 219 20.40 -4.63 -22.36
N LEU A 220 20.67 -3.59 -23.14
CA LEU A 220 20.31 -2.20 -22.86
C LEU A 220 19.38 -1.72 -23.98
N LEU A 221 18.23 -1.17 -23.59
CA LEU A 221 17.28 -0.50 -24.47
C LEU A 221 17.32 1.00 -24.20
N THR A 222 17.76 1.79 -25.17
CA THR A 222 17.77 3.27 -25.14
C THR A 222 16.70 3.84 -26.07
N GLY A 223 16.45 5.15 -26.02
CA GLY A 223 15.43 5.80 -26.86
C GLY A 223 14.01 5.34 -26.52
N VAL A 224 13.79 4.87 -25.29
CA VAL A 224 12.51 4.32 -24.86
C VAL A 224 11.59 5.48 -24.46
N GLU A 225 10.38 5.50 -25.01
CA GLU A 225 9.36 6.46 -24.62
C GLU A 225 8.64 6.02 -23.33
N PRO A 226 8.18 6.94 -22.46
CA PRO A 226 7.53 6.60 -21.19
C PRO A 226 6.30 5.67 -21.32
N ALA A 227 5.62 5.71 -22.46
CA ALA A 227 4.44 4.88 -22.74
C ALA A 227 4.77 3.50 -23.34
N SER A 228 6.04 3.21 -23.65
CA SER A 228 6.45 1.92 -24.21
C SER A 228 6.18 0.76 -23.25
N THR A 229 5.83 -0.40 -23.80
CA THR A 229 5.63 -1.64 -23.05
C THR A 229 6.82 -1.95 -22.16
N VAL A 230 8.06 -1.80 -22.66
CA VAL A 230 9.26 -2.08 -21.86
C VAL A 230 9.52 -1.04 -20.77
N ALA A 231 8.91 0.15 -20.83
CA ALA A 231 8.95 1.14 -19.75
C ALA A 231 7.94 0.86 -18.63
N GLN A 232 6.84 0.14 -18.93
CA GLN A 232 5.73 -0.09 -18.00
C GLN A 232 5.70 -1.51 -17.43
N VAL A 233 6.02 -2.51 -18.26
CA VAL A 233 5.96 -3.93 -17.90
C VAL A 233 7.29 -4.40 -17.33
N GLU A 234 7.23 -5.18 -16.26
CA GLU A 234 8.40 -5.79 -15.63
C GLU A 234 9.03 -6.83 -16.57
N ILE A 235 10.35 -6.69 -16.79
CA ILE A 235 11.16 -7.68 -17.50
C ILE A 235 12.04 -8.34 -16.45
N PHE A 236 11.73 -9.59 -16.11
CA PHE A 236 12.48 -10.37 -15.14
C PHE A 236 13.64 -11.09 -15.85
N GLY A 237 14.68 -10.34 -16.18
CA GLY A 237 15.78 -10.76 -17.04
C GLY A 237 16.88 -9.69 -17.13
N PRO A 238 18.01 -9.99 -17.79
CA PRO A 238 19.21 -9.13 -17.76
C PRO A 238 19.08 -7.94 -18.73
N VAL A 239 17.97 -7.22 -18.64
CA VAL A 239 17.53 -6.17 -19.56
C VAL A 239 17.35 -4.86 -18.79
N LEU A 240 18.08 -3.84 -19.22
CA LEU A 240 17.95 -2.48 -18.74
C LEU A 240 17.19 -1.61 -19.73
N VAL A 241 16.25 -0.81 -19.24
CA VAL A 241 15.47 0.15 -20.04
C VAL A 241 15.84 1.56 -19.59
N ALA A 242 16.30 2.39 -20.51
CA ALA A 242 16.83 3.71 -20.22
C ALA A 242 16.00 4.83 -20.86
N MET A 243 15.72 5.85 -20.07
CA MET A 243 15.04 7.09 -20.47
C MET A 243 15.77 8.29 -19.88
N THR A 244 15.51 9.47 -20.42
CA THR A 244 16.09 10.71 -19.91
C THR A 244 15.06 11.57 -19.17
N PHE A 245 15.56 12.53 -18.39
CA PHE A 245 14.77 13.61 -17.79
C PHE A 245 15.58 14.91 -17.77
N ARG A 246 14.91 16.05 -17.64
CA ARG A 246 15.53 17.39 -17.61
C ARG A 246 15.60 17.98 -16.22
N THR A 247 14.56 17.74 -15.41
CA THR A 247 14.41 18.35 -14.08
C THR A 247 14.14 17.30 -13.01
N PRO A 248 14.46 17.57 -11.74
CA PRO A 248 14.11 16.66 -10.64
C PRO A 248 12.62 16.32 -10.58
N SER A 249 11.74 17.29 -10.83
CA SER A 249 10.29 17.07 -10.87
C SER A 249 9.86 16.13 -12.00
N GLU A 250 10.53 16.19 -13.16
CA GLU A 250 10.28 15.26 -14.26
C GLU A 250 10.78 13.85 -13.91
N ALA A 251 11.94 13.72 -13.26
CA ALA A 251 12.43 12.43 -12.77
C ALA A 251 11.43 11.77 -11.81
N VAL A 252 10.86 12.54 -10.86
CA VAL A 252 9.82 12.08 -9.95
C VAL A 252 8.56 11.65 -10.69
N ALA A 253 8.10 12.46 -11.66
CA ALA A 253 6.92 12.14 -12.46
C ALA A 253 7.10 10.85 -13.26
N LEU A 254 8.25 10.67 -13.92
CA LEU A 254 8.59 9.46 -14.64
C LEU A 254 8.68 8.26 -13.69
N ALA A 255 9.43 8.37 -12.59
CA ALA A 255 9.60 7.31 -11.60
C ALA A 255 8.26 6.82 -11.04
N ASN A 256 7.32 7.73 -10.78
CA ASN A 256 6.01 7.41 -10.23
C ASN A 256 4.98 6.97 -11.28
N ASN A 257 5.25 7.20 -12.58
CA ASN A 257 4.39 6.78 -13.70
C ASN A 257 4.53 5.27 -13.95
N THR A 258 3.97 4.49 -13.03
CA THR A 258 3.87 3.04 -13.05
C THR A 258 2.86 2.59 -11.99
N ILE A 259 2.28 1.41 -12.19
CA ILE A 259 1.41 0.73 -11.20
C ILE A 259 2.19 0.20 -9.99
N TYR A 260 3.52 0.07 -10.11
CA TYR A 260 4.40 -0.47 -9.07
C TYR A 260 4.88 0.61 -8.09
N GLY A 261 5.44 0.16 -6.98
CA GLY A 261 6.08 1.01 -5.97
C GLY A 261 6.87 0.20 -4.96
N LEU A 262 7.82 -0.62 -5.42
CA LEU A 262 8.60 -1.51 -4.55
C LEU A 262 9.83 -0.81 -3.97
N ALA A 263 10.83 -0.55 -4.82
CA ALA A 263 12.07 0.11 -4.46
C ALA A 263 12.43 1.21 -5.45
N GLY A 264 13.45 2.01 -5.15
CA GLY A 264 14.03 2.99 -6.05
C GLY A 264 15.46 3.34 -5.64
N THR A 265 16.24 3.81 -6.60
CA THR A 265 17.64 4.21 -6.41
C THR A 265 17.84 5.63 -6.89
N ILE A 266 18.60 6.43 -6.15
CA ILE A 266 18.94 7.82 -6.49
C ILE A 266 20.45 8.01 -6.36
N PHE A 267 21.07 8.50 -7.43
CA PHE A 267 22.47 8.95 -7.43
C PHE A 267 22.53 10.46 -7.62
N SER A 268 23.07 11.15 -6.62
CA SER A 268 23.35 12.60 -6.61
C SER A 268 24.32 12.90 -5.48
N GLN A 269 25.27 13.81 -5.70
CA GLN A 269 26.18 14.29 -4.64
C GLN A 269 25.56 15.42 -3.81
N ASN A 270 24.45 15.99 -4.27
CA ASN A 270 23.69 17.00 -3.58
C ASN A 270 22.67 16.36 -2.61
N LEU A 271 22.88 16.61 -1.32
CA LEU A 271 22.02 16.13 -0.24
C LEU A 271 20.56 16.57 -0.40
N ASP A 272 20.33 17.83 -0.76
CA ASP A 272 18.99 18.40 -0.88
C ASP A 272 18.20 17.70 -1.99
N ILE A 273 18.83 17.53 -3.18
CA ILE A 273 18.22 16.83 -4.31
C ILE A 273 17.92 15.37 -3.94
N ALA A 274 18.90 14.67 -3.40
CA ALA A 274 18.76 13.25 -3.08
C ALA A 274 17.62 13.00 -2.09
N HIS A 275 17.55 13.79 -1.02
CA HIS A 275 16.52 13.62 0.02
C HIS A 275 15.13 14.11 -0.43
N ASP A 276 15.05 15.22 -1.16
CA ASP A 276 13.79 15.75 -1.67
C ASP A 276 13.13 14.75 -2.65
N VAL A 277 13.92 14.22 -3.59
CA VAL A 277 13.45 13.23 -4.56
C VAL A 277 13.07 11.91 -3.86
N ALA A 278 13.86 11.45 -2.87
CA ALA A 278 13.54 10.25 -2.09
C ALA A 278 12.18 10.34 -1.37
N ALA A 279 11.83 11.52 -0.86
CA ALA A 279 10.53 11.75 -0.22
C ALA A 279 9.37 11.66 -1.22
N GLN A 280 9.57 12.08 -2.47
CA GLN A 280 8.51 12.18 -3.47
C GLN A 280 8.25 10.87 -4.25
N ILE A 281 9.25 10.00 -4.41
CA ILE A 281 9.08 8.70 -5.08
C ILE A 281 8.16 7.80 -4.24
N LYS A 282 7.17 7.19 -4.88
CA LYS A 282 6.21 6.26 -4.26
C LYS A 282 6.75 4.84 -4.30
N ALA A 283 7.66 4.54 -3.36
CA ALA A 283 8.24 3.22 -3.16
C ALA A 283 8.45 2.96 -1.66
N GLY A 284 8.47 1.69 -1.25
CA GLY A 284 8.71 1.33 0.15
C GLY A 284 10.18 1.32 0.55
N VAL A 285 11.10 1.26 -0.40
CA VAL A 285 12.55 1.37 -0.15
C VAL A 285 13.19 2.34 -1.13
N ILE A 286 14.04 3.22 -0.63
CA ILE A 286 14.88 4.10 -1.46
C ILE A 286 16.33 3.97 -1.01
N TRP A 287 17.23 3.77 -1.97
CA TRP A 287 18.67 3.82 -1.73
C TRP A 287 19.27 5.08 -2.34
N ILE A 288 19.97 5.88 -1.52
CA ILE A 288 20.72 7.05 -1.96
C ILE A 288 22.20 6.65 -2.14
N ASN A 289 22.76 6.90 -3.31
CA ASN A 289 24.14 6.60 -3.70
C ASN A 289 24.56 5.14 -3.45
N GLY A 290 23.63 4.23 -3.70
CA GLY A 290 23.78 2.79 -3.57
C GLY A 290 22.50 2.09 -4.01
N THR A 291 22.49 0.76 -4.03
CA THR A 291 21.32 -0.01 -4.49
C THR A 291 21.38 -1.43 -3.96
N ASN A 292 20.23 -2.11 -3.90
CA ASN A 292 20.12 -3.50 -3.46
C ASN A 292 20.76 -3.78 -2.08
N PHE A 293 20.76 -2.80 -1.18
CA PHE A 293 21.14 -3.02 0.21
C PHE A 293 19.98 -3.63 0.98
N PHE A 294 20.27 -4.72 1.69
CA PHE A 294 19.32 -5.44 2.53
C PHE A 294 19.93 -5.71 3.89
N ASP A 295 19.11 -5.64 4.92
CA ASP A 295 19.46 -6.09 6.25
C ASP A 295 18.22 -6.61 6.96
N ALA A 296 18.40 -7.62 7.82
CA ALA A 296 17.28 -8.25 8.53
C ALA A 296 16.57 -7.30 9.50
N SER A 297 17.23 -6.23 9.96
CA SER A 297 16.63 -5.22 10.85
C SER A 297 15.85 -4.14 10.11
N VAL A 298 15.91 -4.08 8.78
CA VAL A 298 15.25 -3.06 7.98
C VAL A 298 14.10 -3.67 7.18
N GLY A 299 12.88 -3.16 7.38
CA GLY A 299 11.73 -3.62 6.62
C GLY A 299 11.86 -3.38 5.11
N PHE A 300 11.39 -4.33 4.30
CA PHE A 300 11.25 -4.23 2.86
C PHE A 300 9.79 -4.49 2.48
N GLY A 301 9.24 -3.73 1.53
CA GLY A 301 7.95 -4.07 0.96
C GLY A 301 7.34 -3.02 0.05
N GLY A 302 6.28 -3.40 -0.68
CA GLY A 302 5.69 -2.60 -1.75
C GLY A 302 4.68 -1.52 -1.34
N TYR A 303 4.42 -0.62 -2.29
CA TYR A 303 3.30 0.30 -2.42
C TYR A 303 2.46 -0.10 -3.66
N LYS A 304 1.23 0.41 -3.78
CA LYS A 304 0.37 0.21 -4.96
C LYS A 304 0.26 -1.28 -5.33
N GLU A 305 0.41 -1.64 -6.60
CA GLU A 305 0.34 -3.04 -7.07
C GLU A 305 1.62 -3.86 -6.85
N SER A 306 2.65 -3.27 -6.23
CA SER A 306 3.77 -4.06 -5.66
C SER A 306 3.37 -4.76 -4.35
N GLY A 307 2.13 -4.56 -3.88
CA GLY A 307 1.56 -5.27 -2.75
C GLY A 307 1.63 -4.47 -1.44
N PHE A 308 1.53 -5.18 -0.33
CA PHE A 308 1.41 -4.61 1.01
C PHE A 308 1.89 -5.57 2.10
N GLY A 309 2.24 -5.00 3.25
CA GLY A 309 2.99 -5.68 4.31
C GLY A 309 4.48 -5.33 4.24
N ARG A 310 5.25 -5.75 5.25
CA ARG A 310 6.70 -5.58 5.27
C ARG A 310 7.38 -6.88 5.70
N GLU A 311 8.59 -7.09 5.23
CA GLU A 311 9.46 -8.21 5.59
C GLU A 311 10.79 -7.68 6.11
N GLY A 312 11.23 -8.16 7.28
CA GLY A 312 12.39 -7.61 7.99
C GLY A 312 12.02 -6.47 8.96
N GLY A 313 12.93 -6.20 9.89
CA GLY A 313 12.74 -5.21 10.95
C GLY A 313 11.60 -5.50 11.91
N ARG A 314 11.32 -4.53 12.79
CA ARG A 314 10.16 -4.60 13.70
C ARG A 314 8.85 -4.48 12.93
N GLU A 315 8.89 -3.72 11.85
CA GLU A 315 7.80 -3.48 10.92
C GLU A 315 7.32 -4.80 10.28
N GLY A 316 8.22 -5.72 9.95
CA GLY A 316 7.85 -7.03 9.41
C GLY A 316 7.37 -8.03 10.45
N LEU A 317 7.74 -7.89 11.73
CA LEU A 317 7.20 -8.73 12.81
C LEU A 317 5.70 -8.52 13.00
N GLU A 318 5.28 -7.26 12.87
CA GLU A 318 3.88 -6.86 12.94
C GLU A 318 3.00 -7.60 11.92
N GLU A 319 3.55 -8.08 10.81
CA GLU A 319 2.84 -8.88 9.82
C GLU A 319 2.47 -10.28 10.31
N TYR A 320 3.15 -10.78 11.35
CA TYR A 320 2.94 -12.10 11.94
C TYR A 320 2.25 -12.07 13.31
N LEU A 321 1.73 -10.90 13.70
CA LEU A 321 0.94 -10.68 14.90
C LEU A 321 -0.50 -10.30 14.58
N VAL A 322 -1.42 -10.67 15.45
CA VAL A 322 -2.78 -10.11 15.49
C VAL A 322 -2.88 -9.28 16.76
N ARG A 323 -3.32 -8.03 16.63
CA ARG A 323 -3.59 -7.18 17.79
C ARG A 323 -4.99 -7.49 18.28
N ASP A 324 -5.09 -7.80 19.57
CA ASP A 324 -6.37 -7.95 20.24
C ASP A 324 -7.01 -6.56 20.36
N LEU A 325 -8.02 -6.30 19.54
CA LEU A 325 -8.77 -5.05 19.55
C LEU A 325 -10.00 -5.25 20.44
N PRO A 326 -10.28 -4.31 21.37
CA PRO A 326 -11.47 -4.41 22.21
C PRO A 326 -12.74 -4.58 21.37
N THR A 327 -13.50 -5.63 21.63
CA THR A 327 -14.75 -5.95 20.93
C THR A 327 -15.96 -5.56 21.77
N ALA A 328 -17.06 -5.22 21.11
CA ALA A 328 -18.35 -4.94 21.72
C ALA A 328 -19.43 -5.93 21.22
N GLU A 329 -20.57 -5.96 21.92
CA GLU A 329 -21.76 -6.64 21.40
C GLU A 329 -22.26 -5.98 20.11
N ALA A 330 -22.76 -6.79 19.19
CA ALA A 330 -23.36 -6.29 17.96
C ALA A 330 -24.54 -5.35 18.29
N PRO A 331 -24.56 -4.14 17.72
CA PRO A 331 -25.62 -3.20 18.01
C PRO A 331 -26.96 -3.72 17.48
N ARG A 332 -28.02 -3.55 18.26
CA ARG A 332 -29.39 -3.72 17.74
C ARG A 332 -29.72 -2.53 16.87
N LEU A 333 -29.82 -2.75 15.56
CA LEU A 333 -30.14 -1.72 14.59
C LEU A 333 -31.65 -1.57 14.47
N PRO A 334 -32.18 -0.32 14.44
CA PRO A 334 -33.59 -0.11 14.15
C PRO A 334 -33.90 -0.55 12.72
N VAL A 335 -35.05 -1.19 12.52
CA VAL A 335 -35.57 -1.54 11.19
C VAL A 335 -35.91 -0.24 10.46
N ILE A 336 -35.41 -0.10 9.24
CA ILE A 336 -35.80 0.99 8.33
C ILE A 336 -37.13 0.55 7.70
N ASP A 337 -38.25 0.89 8.33
CA ASP A 337 -39.58 0.69 7.74
C ASP A 337 -39.85 1.79 6.68
N PRO A 338 -40.60 1.50 5.59
CA PRO A 338 -41.18 2.54 4.77
C PRO A 338 -42.20 3.31 5.60
N LEU A 339 -41.79 4.47 6.09
CA LEU A 339 -42.53 5.33 7.00
C LEU A 339 -43.03 6.59 6.25
N PRO A 340 -44.11 7.23 6.73
CA PRO A 340 -45.00 8.08 5.94
C PRO A 340 -44.33 9.34 5.40
N ASP A 341 -44.97 9.95 4.40
CA ASP A 341 -44.49 11.15 3.70
C ASP A 341 -44.05 12.25 4.69
N ALA A 342 -42.88 12.84 4.41
CA ALA A 342 -42.36 13.99 5.15
C ALA A 342 -43.39 15.13 5.17
N ASP A 343 -43.39 15.92 6.25
CA ASP A 343 -44.17 17.16 6.32
C ASP A 343 -43.70 18.12 5.21
N PRO A 344 -44.53 18.41 4.19
CA PRO A 344 -44.11 19.17 3.02
C PRO A 344 -43.76 20.63 3.32
N ASP A 345 -44.12 21.13 4.52
CA ASP A 345 -43.92 22.53 4.90
C ASP A 345 -42.53 22.80 5.52
N ILE A 346 -41.70 21.79 5.79
CA ILE A 346 -40.36 21.96 6.40
C ILE A 346 -39.28 21.19 5.62
N ASP A 347 -38.30 21.90 5.04
CA ASP A 347 -37.15 21.27 4.39
C ASP A 347 -36.18 20.67 5.43
N ARG A 348 -36.19 19.34 5.52
CA ARG A 348 -35.28 18.52 6.35
C ARG A 348 -34.45 17.57 5.48
N THR A 349 -34.12 17.99 4.26
CA THR A 349 -33.36 17.18 3.31
C THR A 349 -31.86 17.41 3.48
N HIS A 350 -31.17 16.47 4.12
CA HIS A 350 -29.72 16.48 4.23
C HIS A 350 -29.06 16.10 2.90
N LYS A 351 -27.99 16.83 2.60
CA LYS A 351 -27.16 16.69 1.41
C LYS A 351 -25.91 15.86 1.71
N LEU A 352 -25.20 15.44 0.67
CA LEU A 352 -23.85 14.90 0.78
C LEU A 352 -22.87 16.03 1.13
N TYR A 353 -21.68 15.69 1.64
CA TYR A 353 -20.59 16.65 1.84
C TYR A 353 -19.38 16.23 0.99
N ILE A 354 -19.11 16.96 -0.09
CA ILE A 354 -18.06 16.61 -1.06
C ILE A 354 -17.28 17.86 -1.41
N GLY A 355 -15.95 17.79 -1.34
CA GLY A 355 -15.08 18.89 -1.75
C GLY A 355 -15.31 20.17 -0.94
N GLY A 356 -15.51 20.04 0.37
CA GLY A 356 -15.65 21.19 1.27
C GLY A 356 -17.03 21.85 1.29
N LYS A 357 -18.03 21.27 0.61
CA LYS A 357 -19.38 21.86 0.52
C LYS A 357 -20.48 20.81 0.51
N GLN A 358 -21.69 21.25 0.84
CA GLN A 358 -22.88 20.42 0.67
C GLN A 358 -23.27 20.29 -0.81
N VAL A 359 -23.55 19.07 -1.26
CA VAL A 359 -23.98 18.79 -2.64
C VAL A 359 -25.20 17.86 -2.65
N ARG A 360 -26.13 18.11 -3.58
CA ARG A 360 -27.23 17.17 -3.84
C ARG A 360 -26.63 15.90 -4.45
N THR A 361 -27.24 14.74 -4.16
CA THR A 361 -26.90 13.53 -4.92
C THR A 361 -27.15 13.74 -6.40
N ASP A 362 -26.29 13.16 -7.22
CA ASP A 362 -26.45 13.11 -8.67
C ASP A 362 -27.80 12.52 -9.11
N SER A 363 -28.30 11.51 -8.39
CA SER A 363 -29.54 10.81 -8.75
C SER A 363 -30.82 11.61 -8.44
N GLY A 364 -30.73 12.59 -7.54
CA GLY A 364 -31.86 13.30 -6.97
C GLY A 364 -32.68 12.51 -5.93
N TYR A 365 -32.37 11.24 -5.67
CA TYR A 365 -33.13 10.41 -4.71
C TYR A 365 -32.74 10.68 -3.25
N SER A 366 -33.72 10.58 -2.37
CA SER A 366 -33.53 10.57 -0.91
C SER A 366 -33.96 9.23 -0.29
N LEU A 367 -33.47 8.96 0.91
CA LEU A 367 -34.00 7.95 1.82
C LEU A 367 -34.60 8.67 3.03
N SER A 368 -35.81 8.32 3.41
CA SER A 368 -36.46 8.88 4.59
C SER A 368 -36.12 8.07 5.83
N LEU A 369 -35.71 8.75 6.89
CA LEU A 369 -35.32 8.16 8.17
C LEU A 369 -36.12 8.75 9.32
N PRO A 370 -36.52 7.94 10.32
CA PRO A 370 -37.22 8.45 11.49
C PRO A 370 -36.28 9.27 12.38
N LEU A 371 -36.78 10.41 12.87
CA LEU A 371 -36.08 11.27 13.83
C LEU A 371 -36.35 10.81 15.27
N ALA A 372 -35.32 10.93 16.11
CA ALA A 372 -35.40 10.70 17.55
C ALA A 372 -36.49 11.54 18.25
N THR A 373 -36.69 12.76 17.76
CA THR A 373 -37.61 13.78 18.29
C THR A 373 -39.04 13.63 17.75
N GLY A 374 -39.29 12.64 16.88
CA GLY A 374 -40.54 12.47 16.14
C GLY A 374 -40.50 13.15 14.77
N GLY A 375 -41.12 12.50 13.77
CA GLY A 375 -41.11 12.93 12.37
C GLY A 375 -40.04 12.23 11.52
N MET A 376 -39.90 12.67 10.27
CA MET A 376 -38.95 12.12 9.29
C MET A 376 -37.91 13.17 8.88
N ALA A 377 -36.72 12.71 8.53
CA ALA A 377 -35.70 13.48 7.81
C ALA A 377 -35.30 12.72 6.54
N ASP A 378 -35.01 13.46 5.49
CA ASP A 378 -34.59 12.88 4.22
C ASP A 378 -33.08 13.01 4.08
N ILE A 379 -32.40 11.91 3.78
CA ILE A 379 -30.97 11.93 3.47
C ILE A 379 -30.76 11.64 1.99
N SER A 380 -29.74 12.22 1.38
CA SER A 380 -29.40 11.92 0.00
C SER A 380 -28.98 10.46 -0.16
N ARG A 381 -29.55 9.75 -1.15
CA ARG A 381 -29.08 8.41 -1.56
C ARG A 381 -27.97 8.56 -2.58
N GLY A 382 -26.74 8.58 -2.10
CA GLY A 382 -25.55 8.62 -2.94
C GLY A 382 -25.48 7.43 -3.89
N ASN A 383 -24.85 7.64 -5.05
CA ASN A 383 -24.64 6.62 -6.06
C ASN A 383 -23.14 6.50 -6.46
N ARG A 384 -22.86 5.69 -7.49
CA ARG A 384 -21.50 5.53 -8.03
C ARG A 384 -20.85 6.85 -8.48
N LYS A 385 -21.61 7.78 -9.05
CA LYS A 385 -21.09 9.08 -9.51
C LYS A 385 -20.76 9.98 -8.32
N ASP A 386 -21.55 9.94 -7.26
CA ASP A 386 -21.25 10.66 -6.02
C ASP A 386 -19.95 10.14 -5.36
N ILE A 387 -19.73 8.83 -5.35
CA ILE A 387 -18.45 8.24 -4.90
C ILE A 387 -17.30 8.72 -5.78
N ARG A 388 -17.45 8.70 -7.11
CA ARG A 388 -16.42 9.22 -8.02
C ARG A 388 -16.07 10.67 -7.71
N ASN A 389 -17.08 11.54 -7.59
CA ASN A 389 -16.87 12.96 -7.28
C ASN A 389 -16.16 13.13 -5.92
N ALA A 390 -16.50 12.31 -4.93
CA ALA A 390 -15.85 12.32 -3.62
C ALA A 390 -14.38 11.87 -3.69
N VAL A 391 -14.08 10.83 -4.48
CA VAL A 391 -12.71 10.37 -4.70
C VAL A 391 -11.89 11.41 -5.48
N GLU A 392 -12.44 12.00 -6.54
CA GLU A 392 -11.78 13.08 -7.29
C GLU A 392 -11.43 14.28 -6.38
N ALA A 393 -12.36 14.68 -5.51
CA ALA A 393 -12.10 15.72 -4.52
C ALA A 393 -11.03 15.30 -3.50
N ALA A 394 -11.05 14.04 -3.05
CA ALA A 394 -10.04 13.50 -2.14
C ALA A 394 -8.64 13.42 -2.77
N GLU A 395 -8.53 12.98 -4.03
CA GLU A 395 -7.27 12.93 -4.77
C GLU A 395 -6.67 14.33 -4.97
N ALA A 396 -7.51 15.31 -5.32
CA ALA A 396 -7.11 16.70 -5.45
C ALA A 396 -6.59 17.30 -4.13
N ALA A 397 -7.12 16.85 -2.99
CA ALA A 397 -6.72 17.31 -1.66
C ALA A 397 -5.55 16.53 -1.05
N ALA A 398 -5.36 15.26 -1.42
CA ALA A 398 -4.48 14.33 -0.73
C ALA A 398 -3.01 14.79 -0.70
N SER A 399 -2.48 15.26 -1.83
CA SER A 399 -1.08 15.71 -1.91
C SER A 399 -0.84 16.99 -1.10
N GLY A 400 -1.76 17.96 -1.17
CA GLY A 400 -1.71 19.20 -0.40
C GLY A 400 -1.87 18.95 1.10
N TRP A 401 -2.76 18.05 1.49
CA TRP A 401 -2.95 17.69 2.90
C TRP A 401 -1.76 16.92 3.47
N ALA A 402 -1.22 15.96 2.72
CA ALA A 402 -0.03 15.20 3.10
C ALA A 402 1.21 16.09 3.29
N SER A 403 1.34 17.17 2.50
CA SER A 403 2.47 18.11 2.58
C SER A 403 2.33 19.16 3.68
N THR A 404 1.14 19.33 4.28
CA THR A 404 0.99 20.16 5.48
C THR A 404 1.87 19.63 6.61
N THR A 405 2.34 20.54 7.47
CA THR A 405 3.09 20.09 8.66
C THR A 405 2.17 19.32 9.59
N ALA A 406 2.73 18.31 10.27
CA ALA A 406 1.99 17.53 11.25
C ALA A 406 1.40 18.39 12.37
N PHE A 407 2.11 19.45 12.78
CA PHE A 407 1.63 20.45 13.73
C PHE A 407 0.39 21.18 13.21
N THR A 408 0.39 21.64 11.95
CA THR A 408 -0.79 22.28 11.33
C THR A 408 -1.99 21.35 11.35
N ARG A 409 -1.81 20.07 11.02
CA ARG A 409 -2.89 19.07 11.11
C ARG A 409 -3.40 18.93 12.53
N ALA A 410 -2.51 18.90 13.53
CA ALA A 410 -2.89 18.85 14.94
C ALA A 410 -3.77 20.06 15.33
N GLN A 411 -3.37 21.29 14.93
CA GLN A 411 -4.13 22.51 15.23
C GLN A 411 -5.55 22.47 14.63
N ILE A 412 -5.67 22.07 13.37
CA ILE A 412 -6.97 21.90 12.70
C ILE A 412 -7.87 20.92 13.46
N LEU A 413 -7.30 19.80 13.94
CA LEU A 413 -8.06 18.82 14.74
C LEU A 413 -8.40 19.32 16.14
N TYR A 414 -7.57 20.18 16.76
CA TYR A 414 -7.94 20.84 18.01
C TYR A 414 -9.09 21.84 17.80
N TYR A 415 -9.06 22.63 16.72
CA TYR A 415 -10.16 23.53 16.36
C TYR A 415 -11.45 22.76 16.05
N LEU A 416 -11.35 21.58 15.44
CA LEU A 416 -12.49 20.67 15.29
C LEU A 416 -13.11 20.33 16.64
N ALA A 417 -12.31 19.96 17.65
CA ALA A 417 -12.82 19.67 18.99
C ALA A 417 -13.50 20.89 19.63
N GLU A 418 -12.91 22.08 19.51
CA GLU A 418 -13.46 23.33 20.06
C GLU A 418 -14.80 23.69 19.40
N ASN A 419 -14.89 23.60 18.07
CA ASN A 419 -16.12 23.86 17.32
C ASN A 419 -17.20 22.83 17.63
N MET A 420 -16.84 21.55 17.79
CA MET A 420 -17.78 20.52 18.25
C MET A 420 -18.29 20.82 19.66
N GLN A 421 -17.42 21.26 20.58
CA GLN A 421 -17.80 21.67 21.92
C GLN A 421 -18.77 22.86 21.91
N GLY A 422 -18.55 23.84 21.04
CA GLY A 422 -19.47 24.96 20.81
C GLY A 422 -20.84 24.52 20.29
N ALA A 423 -20.88 23.46 19.47
CA ALA A 423 -22.10 22.86 18.92
C ALA A 423 -22.70 21.72 19.77
N ARG A 424 -22.26 21.56 21.04
CA ARG A 424 -22.65 20.44 21.91
C ARG A 424 -24.15 20.17 21.93
N HIS A 425 -24.97 21.21 22.16
CA HIS A 425 -26.42 21.04 22.26
C HIS A 425 -27.01 20.35 21.02
N GLN A 426 -26.65 20.83 19.83
CA GLN A 426 -27.13 20.31 18.55
C GLN A 426 -26.66 18.87 18.31
N LEU A 427 -25.39 18.57 18.57
CA LEU A 427 -24.83 17.23 18.36
C LEU A 427 -25.40 16.21 19.35
N VAL A 428 -25.57 16.57 20.62
CA VAL A 428 -26.22 15.71 21.63
C VAL A 428 -27.68 15.46 21.27
N GLU A 429 -28.41 16.48 20.83
CA GLU A 429 -29.80 16.34 20.38
C GLU A 429 -29.92 15.32 19.22
N SER A 430 -28.99 15.36 18.25
CA SER A 430 -28.93 14.40 17.14
C SER A 430 -28.71 12.95 17.58
N LEU A 431 -28.16 12.73 18.77
CA LEU A 431 -27.87 11.42 19.36
C LEU A 431 -28.97 10.93 20.30
N THR A 432 -29.96 11.77 20.63
CA THR A 432 -30.89 11.54 21.75
C THR A 432 -31.87 10.38 21.53
N ALA A 433 -31.93 9.78 20.33
CA ALA A 433 -32.70 8.56 20.04
C ALA A 433 -32.40 7.40 21.02
N ARG A 434 -31.22 7.40 21.65
CA ARG A 434 -30.78 6.39 22.63
C ARG A 434 -30.91 6.84 24.09
N GLY A 435 -31.49 8.02 24.32
CA GLY A 435 -31.65 8.67 25.63
C GLY A 435 -30.58 9.71 25.94
N GLN A 436 -30.97 10.81 26.60
CA GLN A 436 -30.12 11.97 26.87
C GLN A 436 -28.78 11.59 27.52
N GLN A 437 -28.80 10.74 28.55
CA GLN A 437 -27.57 10.37 29.26
C GLN A 437 -26.58 9.59 28.38
N SER A 438 -27.08 8.76 27.47
CA SER A 438 -26.23 8.02 26.53
C SER A 438 -25.65 8.96 25.48
N ALA A 439 -26.45 9.90 24.99
CA ALA A 439 -26.03 10.90 24.01
C ALA A 439 -24.90 11.79 24.55
N GLU A 440 -25.03 12.28 25.78
CA GLU A 440 -23.99 13.08 26.46
C GLU A 440 -22.68 12.29 26.62
N LYS A 441 -22.77 11.02 27.05
CA LYS A 441 -21.59 10.15 27.18
C LYS A 441 -20.89 9.90 25.84
N GLU A 442 -21.66 9.65 24.78
CA GLU A 442 -21.10 9.46 23.44
C GLU A 442 -20.42 10.73 22.93
N PHE A 443 -21.03 11.89 23.16
CA PHE A 443 -20.46 13.18 22.81
C PHE A 443 -19.14 13.45 23.55
N ASP A 444 -19.11 13.28 24.88
CA ASP A 444 -17.90 13.49 25.69
C ASP A 444 -16.78 12.55 25.25
N ALA A 445 -17.09 11.27 24.98
CA ALA A 445 -16.14 10.31 24.44
C ALA A 445 -15.65 10.70 23.03
N THR A 446 -16.52 11.29 22.21
CA THR A 446 -16.17 11.80 20.88
C THR A 446 -15.17 12.93 20.99
N ILE A 447 -15.40 13.93 21.85
CA ILE A 447 -14.45 15.03 22.05
C ILE A 447 -13.08 14.50 22.50
N HIS A 448 -13.06 13.58 23.46
CA HIS A 448 -11.81 12.93 23.87
C HIS A 448 -11.12 12.22 22.71
N ARG A 449 -11.89 11.56 21.81
CA ARG A 449 -11.35 10.91 20.61
C ARG A 449 -10.74 11.90 19.62
N VAL A 450 -11.37 13.06 19.39
CA VAL A 450 -10.82 14.12 18.54
C VAL A 450 -9.49 14.62 19.10
N LEU A 451 -9.48 14.96 20.40
CA LEU A 451 -8.27 15.44 21.10
C LEU A 451 -7.15 14.40 21.09
N HIS A 452 -7.48 13.11 21.26
CA HIS A 452 -6.52 12.02 21.17
C HIS A 452 -5.83 11.97 19.81
N TRP A 453 -6.59 12.04 18.71
CA TRP A 453 -6.01 12.01 17.36
C TRP A 453 -5.31 13.31 16.98
N ALA A 454 -5.79 14.46 17.45
CA ALA A 454 -5.08 15.72 17.34
C ALA A 454 -3.70 15.64 18.01
N ALA A 455 -3.61 15.03 19.19
CA ALA A 455 -2.36 14.85 19.90
C ALA A 455 -1.38 13.91 19.18
N TRP A 456 -1.87 12.88 18.49
CA TRP A 456 -1.03 11.94 17.74
C TRP A 456 -0.55 12.45 16.39
N ALA A 457 -1.21 13.47 15.81
CA ALA A 457 -0.94 13.96 14.46
C ALA A 457 0.55 14.29 14.22
N ASP A 458 1.27 14.76 15.26
CA ASP A 458 2.69 15.13 15.23
C ASP A 458 3.60 14.29 16.15
N LYS A 459 3.10 13.16 16.68
CA LYS A 459 3.84 12.28 17.63
C LYS A 459 4.02 10.85 17.14
N TYR A 460 3.63 10.57 15.90
CA TYR A 460 3.86 9.26 15.28
C TYR A 460 5.15 9.30 14.46
N GLU A 461 6.26 8.98 15.12
CA GLU A 461 7.60 9.09 14.56
C GLU A 461 8.06 7.79 13.89
N GLY A 462 9.01 7.95 12.97
CA GLY A 462 9.75 6.83 12.38
C GLY A 462 10.89 6.33 13.26
N THR A 463 11.49 5.23 12.83
CA THR A 463 12.65 4.58 13.47
C THR A 463 13.92 4.84 12.67
N VAL A 464 15.08 4.74 13.33
CA VAL A 464 16.38 4.72 12.67
C VAL A 464 17.01 3.36 12.90
N HIS A 465 17.39 2.69 11.83
CA HIS A 465 18.09 1.40 11.83
C HIS A 465 19.56 1.60 11.52
N GLN A 466 20.39 0.75 12.13
CA GLN A 466 21.85 0.71 11.95
C GLN A 466 22.26 -0.66 11.40
N PRO A 467 22.09 -0.88 10.08
CA PRO A 467 22.52 -2.12 9.45
C PRO A 467 24.06 -2.26 9.56
N PRO A 468 24.61 -3.48 9.44
CA PRO A 468 26.06 -3.74 9.46
C PRO A 468 26.73 -3.34 8.12
N LEU A 469 26.34 -2.19 7.58
CA LEU A 469 26.82 -1.58 6.34
C LEU A 469 27.21 -0.13 6.65
N ARG A 470 27.97 0.53 5.77
CA ARG A 470 28.31 1.96 5.90
C ARG A 470 27.11 2.84 5.49
N ALA A 471 25.98 2.59 6.12
CA ALA A 471 24.71 3.22 5.85
C ALA A 471 23.91 3.38 7.14
N MET A 472 23.08 4.41 7.16
CA MET A 472 22.02 4.57 8.14
C MET A 472 20.69 4.51 7.40
N VAL A 473 19.68 3.89 8.01
CA VAL A 473 18.35 3.84 7.41
C VAL A 473 17.39 4.54 8.32
N TYR A 474 16.68 5.55 7.80
CA TYR A 474 15.58 6.15 8.52
C TYR A 474 14.26 5.73 7.88
N THR A 475 13.38 5.23 8.73
CA THR A 475 12.03 4.80 8.40
C THR A 475 11.11 6.01 8.46
N ARG A 476 10.31 6.24 7.42
CA ARG A 476 9.31 7.29 7.39
C ARG A 476 7.91 6.69 7.31
N PRO A 477 7.05 6.95 8.30
CA PRO A 477 5.61 6.81 8.13
C PRO A 477 5.13 7.84 7.11
N GLU A 478 4.47 7.37 6.06
CA GLU A 478 3.87 8.20 5.03
C GLU A 478 2.36 7.94 4.97
N PRO A 479 1.53 8.94 4.62
CA PRO A 479 0.13 8.71 4.33
C PRO A 479 -0.03 7.73 3.16
N LEU A 480 -1.13 6.98 3.19
CA LEU A 480 -1.57 6.09 2.12
C LEU A 480 -2.09 6.88 0.91
N GLY A 481 -2.72 8.03 1.15
CA GLY A 481 -3.35 8.87 0.13
C GLY A 481 -4.84 9.02 0.42
N VAL A 482 -5.69 8.46 -0.45
CA VAL A 482 -7.14 8.42 -0.25
C VAL A 482 -7.54 7.14 0.48
N VAL A 483 -8.22 7.28 1.61
CA VAL A 483 -8.74 6.16 2.42
C VAL A 483 -10.27 6.18 2.35
N GLY A 484 -10.86 5.11 1.83
CA GLY A 484 -12.29 4.88 1.92
C GLY A 484 -12.65 4.26 3.27
N ILE A 485 -13.71 4.75 3.91
CA ILE A 485 -14.12 4.26 5.24
C ILE A 485 -15.61 3.97 5.24
N ILE A 486 -15.97 2.70 5.44
CA ILE A 486 -17.34 2.27 5.68
C ILE A 486 -17.52 2.21 7.19
N ASN A 487 -18.21 3.21 7.74
CA ASN A 487 -18.29 3.43 9.18
C ASN A 487 -19.14 2.37 9.89
N PRO A 488 -18.88 2.14 11.20
CA PRO A 488 -19.71 1.23 11.98
C PRO A 488 -21.14 1.75 12.12
N ALA A 489 -22.07 0.83 12.38
CA ALA A 489 -23.47 1.20 12.61
C ALA A 489 -23.73 1.83 14.00
N ALA A 490 -22.82 1.63 14.96
CA ALA A 490 -22.86 2.24 16.28
C ALA A 490 -21.46 2.23 16.93
N PRO A 491 -21.19 3.14 17.88
CA PRO A 491 -21.90 4.38 18.16
C PRO A 491 -21.82 5.35 16.97
N ALA A 492 -22.85 6.16 16.75
CA ALA A 492 -23.06 6.84 15.48
C ALA A 492 -22.07 7.99 15.23
N LEU A 493 -21.85 8.85 16.23
CA LEU A 493 -20.90 9.94 16.13
C LEU A 493 -19.49 9.47 16.51
N LEU A 494 -19.35 8.79 17.66
CA LEU A 494 -18.05 8.32 18.14
C LEU A 494 -17.40 7.32 17.19
N GLY A 495 -18.18 6.39 16.61
CA GLY A 495 -17.69 5.43 15.62
C GLY A 495 -17.31 6.10 14.31
N PHE A 496 -18.08 7.10 13.86
CA PHE A 496 -17.78 7.89 12.66
C PHE A 496 -16.47 8.67 12.80
N ILE A 497 -16.37 9.51 13.84
CA ILE A 497 -15.18 10.31 14.16
C ILE A 497 -13.98 9.42 14.45
N GLY A 498 -14.20 8.39 15.27
CA GLY A 498 -13.16 7.47 15.72
C GLY A 498 -12.52 6.69 14.59
N ALA A 499 -13.28 6.39 13.53
CA ALA A 499 -12.79 5.75 12.33
C ALA A 499 -12.10 6.72 11.36
N CYS A 500 -12.61 7.94 11.17
CA CYS A 500 -12.08 8.83 10.13
C CYS A 500 -10.83 9.60 10.57
N LEU A 501 -10.81 10.10 11.82
CA LEU A 501 -9.76 10.99 12.28
C LEU A 501 -8.33 10.42 12.33
N PRO A 502 -8.06 9.14 12.63
CA PRO A 502 -6.68 8.66 12.60
C PRO A 502 -6.09 8.72 11.19
N ALA A 503 -6.91 8.48 10.15
CA ALA A 503 -6.48 8.65 8.76
C ALA A 503 -6.17 10.12 8.45
N ILE A 504 -7.06 11.04 8.82
CA ILE A 504 -6.90 12.48 8.60
C ILE A 504 -5.68 13.03 9.35
N ALA A 505 -5.49 12.64 10.62
CA ALA A 505 -4.36 13.03 11.45
C ALA A 505 -3.02 12.63 10.82
N MET A 506 -2.96 11.45 10.20
CA MET A 506 -1.78 10.95 9.49
C MET A 506 -1.60 11.51 8.08
N GLY A 507 -2.43 12.48 7.66
CA GLY A 507 -2.28 13.18 6.39
C GLY A 507 -3.01 12.53 5.21
N ASN A 508 -3.97 11.64 5.45
CA ASN A 508 -4.80 11.04 4.40
C ASN A 508 -6.05 11.89 4.12
N ALA A 509 -6.53 11.85 2.88
CA ALA A 509 -7.88 12.29 2.54
C ALA A 509 -8.86 11.13 2.73
N VAL A 510 -10.07 11.40 3.21
CA VAL A 510 -11.06 10.38 3.56
C VAL A 510 -12.33 10.54 2.73
N VAL A 511 -12.83 9.41 2.22
CA VAL A 511 -14.19 9.25 1.70
C VAL A 511 -14.95 8.32 2.65
N ALA A 512 -15.82 8.90 3.47
CA ALA A 512 -16.56 8.20 4.51
C ALA A 512 -18.00 7.91 4.09
N VAL A 513 -18.45 6.68 4.33
CA VAL A 513 -19.82 6.23 4.18
C VAL A 513 -20.38 5.96 5.57
N PRO A 514 -21.16 6.88 6.15
CA PRO A 514 -21.80 6.65 7.45
C PRO A 514 -22.87 5.56 7.33
N SER A 515 -23.22 4.95 8.46
CA SER A 515 -24.27 3.94 8.50
C SER A 515 -25.62 4.50 8.05
N ALA A 516 -26.30 3.77 7.17
CA ALA A 516 -27.66 4.11 6.72
C ALA A 516 -28.69 4.10 7.86
N HIS A 517 -28.41 3.42 8.97
CA HIS A 517 -29.32 3.34 10.12
C HIS A 517 -29.30 4.59 11.00
N ASN A 518 -28.18 5.31 11.04
CA ASN A 518 -28.09 6.56 11.81
C ASN A 518 -27.03 7.53 11.24
N PRO A 519 -27.24 8.08 10.04
CA PRO A 519 -26.28 8.94 9.35
C PRO A 519 -26.34 10.40 9.83
N LEU A 520 -27.41 10.81 10.51
CA LEU A 520 -27.66 12.21 10.88
C LEU A 520 -26.54 12.84 11.71
N PRO A 521 -25.97 12.18 12.75
CA PRO A 521 -24.88 12.77 13.51
C PRO A 521 -23.64 13.08 12.66
N ALA A 522 -23.37 12.28 11.62
CA ALA A 522 -22.28 12.55 10.68
C ALA A 522 -22.62 13.73 9.74
N LEU A 523 -23.89 13.83 9.32
CA LEU A 523 -24.36 14.94 8.50
C LEU A 523 -24.44 16.27 9.26
N GLU A 524 -24.66 16.29 10.57
CA GLU A 524 -24.62 17.55 11.32
C GLU A 524 -23.21 18.16 11.41
N LEU A 525 -22.16 17.38 11.09
CA LEU A 525 -20.78 17.84 11.17
C LEU A 525 -20.36 18.78 10.04
N PHE A 526 -21.05 18.87 8.89
CA PHE A 526 -20.49 19.64 7.76
C PHE A 526 -20.20 21.11 8.09
N ARG A 527 -21.06 21.77 8.88
CA ARG A 527 -20.85 23.17 9.31
C ARG A 527 -19.63 23.28 10.23
N ILE A 528 -19.45 22.28 11.07
CA ILE A 528 -18.35 22.21 12.02
C ILE A 528 -17.04 21.94 11.27
N ILE A 529 -17.02 21.00 10.33
CA ILE A 529 -15.87 20.70 9.47
C ILE A 529 -15.46 21.96 8.70
N GLU A 530 -16.42 22.65 8.08
CA GLU A 530 -16.18 23.91 7.36
C GLU A 530 -15.64 25.01 8.28
N ALA A 531 -16.19 25.17 9.48
CA ALA A 531 -15.72 26.14 10.47
C ALA A 531 -14.38 25.79 11.12
N SER A 532 -13.87 24.57 10.92
CA SER A 532 -12.62 24.07 11.52
C SER A 532 -11.43 24.12 10.56
N ASP A 533 -11.57 24.80 9.42
CA ASP A 533 -10.54 24.94 8.39
C ASP A 533 -10.01 23.61 7.83
N ILE A 534 -10.84 22.55 7.84
CA ILE A 534 -10.50 21.30 7.16
C ILE A 534 -10.53 21.56 5.65
N PRO A 535 -9.41 21.38 4.92
CA PRO A 535 -9.36 21.73 3.51
C PRO A 535 -10.39 20.95 2.68
N ALA A 536 -10.94 21.59 1.66
CA ALA A 536 -11.88 20.99 0.74
C ALA A 536 -11.34 19.67 0.16
N GLY A 537 -12.10 18.59 0.31
CA GLY A 537 -11.73 17.26 -0.18
C GLY A 537 -10.96 16.39 0.81
N VAL A 538 -10.45 16.93 1.93
CA VAL A 538 -9.78 16.11 2.97
C VAL A 538 -10.78 15.18 3.67
N TRP A 539 -12.03 15.62 3.85
CA TRP A 539 -13.09 14.79 4.40
C TRP A 539 -14.33 14.90 3.51
N ASN A 540 -14.77 13.78 2.96
CA ASN A 540 -15.97 13.67 2.13
C ASN A 540 -16.92 12.66 2.77
N ILE A 541 -18.21 12.97 2.79
CA ILE A 541 -19.26 12.16 3.43
C ILE A 541 -20.32 11.85 2.38
N VAL A 542 -20.48 10.56 2.08
CA VAL A 542 -21.46 10.06 1.10
C VAL A 542 -22.43 9.12 1.80
N THR A 543 -23.66 9.58 2.03
CA THR A 543 -24.76 8.75 2.57
C THR A 543 -25.41 7.94 1.45
N GLY A 544 -25.99 6.81 1.78
CA GLY A 544 -26.75 5.98 0.84
C GLY A 544 -26.89 4.55 1.35
N LEU A 545 -27.28 3.64 0.46
CA LEU A 545 -27.37 2.23 0.79
C LEU A 545 -25.96 1.60 0.80
N PRO A 546 -25.55 0.93 1.89
CA PRO A 546 -24.20 0.39 2.01
C PRO A 546 -23.85 -0.56 0.86
N GLU A 547 -24.77 -1.45 0.46
CA GLU A 547 -24.53 -2.46 -0.58
C GLU A 547 -24.20 -1.86 -1.97
N GLU A 548 -24.59 -0.62 -2.21
CA GLU A 548 -24.31 0.13 -3.45
C GLU A 548 -22.97 0.87 -3.40
N LEU A 549 -22.67 1.47 -2.25
CA LEU A 549 -21.53 2.35 -2.07
C LEU A 549 -20.25 1.59 -1.71
N GLU A 550 -20.34 0.57 -0.86
CA GLU A 550 -19.19 -0.19 -0.34
C GLU A 550 -18.38 -0.85 -1.47
N SER A 551 -19.08 -1.58 -2.36
CA SER A 551 -18.46 -2.26 -3.50
C SER A 551 -17.90 -1.26 -4.52
N THR A 552 -18.58 -0.12 -4.72
CA THR A 552 -18.08 0.93 -5.61
C THR A 552 -16.79 1.54 -5.07
N LEU A 553 -16.74 1.84 -3.77
CA LEU A 553 -15.56 2.42 -3.12
C LEU A 553 -14.41 1.40 -3.07
N ALA A 554 -14.70 0.14 -2.77
CA ALA A 554 -13.73 -0.95 -2.76
C ALA A 554 -13.13 -1.24 -4.15
N GLY A 555 -13.90 -1.08 -5.22
CA GLY A 555 -13.46 -1.26 -6.61
C GLY A 555 -12.82 -0.02 -7.24
N HIS A 556 -12.76 1.13 -6.56
CA HIS A 556 -12.26 2.37 -7.14
C HIS A 556 -10.72 2.41 -7.14
N ASP A 557 -10.12 2.77 -8.29
CA ASP A 557 -8.65 2.79 -8.43
C ASP A 557 -7.99 3.97 -7.70
N GLY A 558 -8.68 5.10 -7.60
CA GLY A 558 -8.23 6.27 -6.80
C GLY A 558 -8.27 6.08 -5.28
N VAL A 559 -8.76 4.94 -4.78
CA VAL A 559 -8.76 4.63 -3.33
C VAL A 559 -7.56 3.73 -3.02
N MET A 560 -6.71 4.15 -2.08
CA MET A 560 -5.46 3.45 -1.76
C MET A 560 -5.60 2.47 -0.58
N ALA A 561 -6.60 2.68 0.27
CA ALA A 561 -6.99 1.74 1.31
C ALA A 561 -8.49 1.83 1.63
N LEU A 562 -9.07 0.73 2.09
CA LEU A 562 -10.46 0.68 2.58
C LEU A 562 -10.52 0.10 3.99
N TRP A 563 -11.17 0.81 4.89
CA TRP A 563 -11.54 0.30 6.21
C TRP A 563 -13.03 0.01 6.25
N HIS A 564 -13.39 -1.21 6.62
CA HIS A 564 -14.76 -1.67 6.55
C HIS A 564 -15.23 -2.19 7.91
N PHE A 565 -16.10 -1.44 8.58
CA PHE A 565 -16.65 -1.78 9.90
C PHE A 565 -18.11 -2.26 9.83
N GLY A 566 -18.63 -2.52 8.63
CA GLY A 566 -19.91 -3.18 8.38
C GLY A 566 -19.87 -4.71 8.53
N GLU A 567 -20.91 -5.39 8.03
CA GLU A 567 -21.11 -6.84 8.17
C GLU A 567 -20.11 -7.70 7.37
N ASP A 568 -19.84 -8.91 7.84
CA ASP A 568 -18.85 -9.83 7.24
C ASP A 568 -19.11 -10.15 5.76
N ALA A 569 -20.37 -10.28 5.35
CA ALA A 569 -20.73 -10.53 3.95
C ALA A 569 -20.36 -9.35 3.04
N ALA A 570 -20.56 -8.11 3.52
CA ALA A 570 -20.17 -6.89 2.83
C ALA A 570 -18.64 -6.74 2.80
N GLN A 571 -17.98 -7.01 3.93
CA GLN A 571 -16.51 -7.06 4.02
C GLN A 571 -15.92 -8.02 2.99
N ALA A 572 -16.46 -9.24 2.87
CA ALA A 572 -16.01 -10.23 1.90
C ALA A 572 -16.13 -9.75 0.45
N LYS A 573 -17.25 -9.09 0.10
CA LYS A 573 -17.43 -8.49 -1.23
C LYS A 573 -16.43 -7.36 -1.46
N ALA A 574 -16.20 -6.48 -0.48
CA ALA A 574 -15.23 -5.40 -0.59
C ALA A 574 -13.79 -5.93 -0.76
N GLU A 575 -13.42 -6.98 -0.03
CA GLU A 575 -12.12 -7.64 -0.18
C GLU A 575 -11.92 -8.29 -1.55
N LEU A 576 -13.00 -8.77 -2.18
CA LEU A 576 -12.95 -9.31 -3.54
C LEU A 576 -12.66 -8.21 -4.56
N GLU A 577 -13.37 -7.08 -4.46
CA GLU A 577 -13.21 -5.91 -5.35
C GLU A 577 -11.84 -5.22 -5.17
N SER A 578 -11.27 -5.30 -3.95
CA SER A 578 -9.97 -4.69 -3.64
C SER A 578 -8.81 -5.28 -4.46
N ALA A 579 -8.99 -6.47 -5.03
CA ALA A 579 -8.00 -7.12 -5.89
C ALA A 579 -7.73 -6.36 -7.21
N GLY A 580 -8.56 -5.37 -7.59
CA GLY A 580 -8.34 -4.55 -8.78
C GLY A 580 -6.99 -3.85 -8.79
N ASN A 581 -6.76 -2.98 -7.79
CA ASN A 581 -5.51 -2.22 -7.59
C ASN A 581 -4.70 -2.69 -6.35
N LEU A 582 -5.11 -3.79 -5.72
CA LEU A 582 -4.49 -4.34 -4.50
C LEU A 582 -4.44 -3.37 -3.30
N LYS A 583 -5.39 -2.43 -3.22
CA LYS A 583 -5.53 -1.52 -2.07
C LYS A 583 -5.55 -2.28 -0.74
N GLN A 584 -4.98 -1.65 0.28
CA GLN A 584 -4.95 -2.24 1.62
C GLN A 584 -6.36 -2.30 2.21
N MET A 585 -6.69 -3.42 2.84
CA MET A 585 -8.00 -3.65 3.47
C MET A 585 -7.84 -3.79 4.97
N TRP A 586 -8.78 -3.22 5.72
CA TRP A 586 -8.93 -3.50 7.14
C TRP A 586 -10.38 -3.81 7.49
N THR A 587 -10.60 -5.05 7.89
CA THR A 587 -11.90 -5.72 8.09
C THR A 587 -11.87 -6.45 9.43
N PRO A 588 -12.11 -5.76 10.56
CA PRO A 588 -12.10 -6.39 11.88
C PRO A 588 -13.09 -7.54 11.98
N SER A 589 -12.71 -8.62 12.69
CA SER A 589 -13.56 -9.78 12.96
C SER A 589 -14.58 -9.46 14.06
N GLY A 590 -15.54 -8.60 13.73
CA GLY A 590 -16.66 -8.23 14.59
C GLY A 590 -16.66 -6.77 15.09
N PRO A 591 -17.72 -6.39 15.83
CA PRO A 591 -17.91 -5.02 16.31
C PRO A 591 -16.83 -4.61 17.31
N LEU A 592 -16.25 -3.43 17.10
CA LEU A 592 -15.25 -2.85 18.00
C LEU A 592 -15.92 -2.11 19.16
N ASP A 593 -15.26 -2.10 20.32
CA ASP A 593 -15.60 -1.21 21.43
C ASP A 593 -14.94 0.16 21.23
N TRP A 594 -15.76 1.09 20.73
CA TRP A 594 -15.35 2.46 20.44
C TRP A 594 -15.16 3.34 21.68
N HIS A 595 -15.57 2.90 22.87
CA HIS A 595 -15.35 3.67 24.10
C HIS A 595 -13.96 3.47 24.69
N THR A 596 -13.23 2.45 24.22
CA THR A 596 -11.83 2.25 24.61
C THR A 596 -10.90 3.27 23.96
N THR A 597 -9.77 3.54 24.63
CA THR A 597 -8.72 4.38 24.05
C THR A 597 -8.07 3.62 22.89
N PRO A 598 -8.02 4.20 21.68
CA PRO A 598 -7.41 3.56 20.53
C PRO A 598 -5.94 3.23 20.76
N SER A 599 -5.51 2.09 20.22
CA SER A 599 -4.10 1.73 20.17
C SER A 599 -3.40 2.38 18.97
N THR A 600 -2.07 2.29 18.92
CA THR A 600 -1.27 2.75 17.77
C THR A 600 -1.51 1.94 16.49
N GLU A 601 -2.28 0.85 16.54
CA GLU A 601 -2.69 0.08 15.37
C GLU A 601 -3.39 0.95 14.32
N TRP A 602 -4.23 1.90 14.75
CA TRP A 602 -4.95 2.80 13.86
C TRP A 602 -3.99 3.69 13.05
N LEU A 603 -2.91 4.16 13.68
CA LEU A 603 -1.88 4.97 13.02
C LEU A 603 -1.07 4.13 12.03
N ARG A 604 -0.75 2.88 12.41
CA ARG A 604 -0.13 1.92 11.50
C ARG A 604 -1.02 1.62 10.28
N ARG A 605 -2.33 1.45 10.47
CA ARG A 605 -3.29 1.23 9.37
C ARG A 605 -3.52 2.48 8.52
N ALA A 606 -3.22 3.66 9.04
CA ALA A 606 -3.32 4.95 8.35
C ALA A 606 -2.02 5.36 7.64
N THR A 607 -0.95 4.59 7.80
CA THR A 607 0.35 4.90 7.24
C THR A 607 0.93 3.71 6.48
N GLN A 608 1.86 4.01 5.59
CA GLN A 608 2.76 3.05 4.99
C GLN A 608 4.19 3.45 5.34
N VAL A 609 5.09 2.47 5.31
CA VAL A 609 6.48 2.67 5.72
C VAL A 609 7.38 2.78 4.50
N LYS A 610 8.17 3.85 4.42
CA LYS A 610 9.31 3.99 3.51
C LYS A 610 10.62 3.91 4.28
N ASN A 611 11.53 3.05 3.84
CA ASN A 611 12.89 2.98 4.37
C ASN A 611 13.87 3.66 3.40
N ILE A 612 14.52 4.73 3.87
CA ILE A 612 15.49 5.47 3.07
C ILE A 612 16.88 5.19 3.60
N TRP A 613 17.69 4.55 2.77
CA TRP A 613 19.08 4.21 3.04
C TRP A 613 19.98 5.35 2.60
N VAL A 614 20.80 5.85 3.52
CA VAL A 614 21.75 6.92 3.25
C VAL A 614 23.17 6.50 3.63
N PRO A 615 24.20 6.93 2.88
CA PRO A 615 25.58 6.75 3.28
C PRO A 615 25.81 7.36 4.66
N TYR A 616 26.49 6.63 5.54
CA TYR A 616 26.82 7.12 6.88
C TYR A 616 28.21 6.65 7.30
N GLY A 617 28.97 7.56 7.92
CA GLY A 617 30.41 7.40 8.13
C GLY A 617 30.84 6.84 9.49
N ALA A 618 29.89 6.48 10.37
CA ALA A 618 30.19 6.04 11.74
C ALA A 618 30.65 4.59 11.85
#